data_AF-A0A9D5VTI6-F1
#
_entry.id   AF-A0A9D5VTI6-F1
#
_cell.length_a   1.000
_cell.length_b   1.000
_cell.length_c   1.000
_cell.angle_alpha   90.00
_cell.angle_beta   90.00
_cell.angle_gamma   90.00
#
_symmetry.space_group_name_H-M   'P 1'
#
loop_
_entity.id
_entity.type
_entity.pdbx_description
1 polymer ?
#
loop_
_entity_poly.entity_id
_entity_poly.type
_entity_poly.pdbx_seq_one_letter_code
_entity_poly.pdbx_strand_id
1 'polypeptide(L)'
;EVITEEVKNIEPEVVTPPEPVIEPVIQEELVKVEEKTPEEIKFESNNFIVHKATIDNDIDNSMIKKIIMGCCALAFLIVLVIIASFSNMSKYYIISNDKGIEIWRGSFSPLGKEFFMQLNDVKIPENKKKDVYCKADVFPLICENYISKADNVLDVAGIPNFKTMKKHLNKAIPYAISKELSDSISNRSDRLDAFILIYKADILVLKGSIPNFEQALNYLKQALNLNIDELQKDLVLKKIKVVSDILASTKGKK
;
A
#
# COMPACT_ATOMS: atom_id res chain seq x y z
N GLU A 1 11.28 -46.15 42.85
CA GLU A 1 10.14 -45.32 42.42
C GLU A 1 10.55 -44.55 41.18
N VAL A 2 10.01 -44.97 40.04
CA VAL A 2 10.16 -44.32 38.74
C VAL A 2 8.80 -43.69 38.48
N ILE A 3 8.73 -42.36 38.44
CA ILE A 3 7.51 -41.64 38.06
C ILE A 3 7.79 -41.01 36.70
N THR A 4 7.27 -41.67 35.67
CA THR A 4 7.11 -41.16 34.32
C THR A 4 5.85 -40.29 34.27
N GLU A 5 5.99 -38.98 34.07
CA GLU A 5 4.86 -38.11 33.72
C GLU A 5 4.76 -37.97 32.19
N GLU A 6 3.66 -38.49 31.64
CA GLU A 6 3.19 -38.24 30.28
C GLU A 6 2.81 -36.76 30.13
N VAL A 7 3.61 -36.00 29.39
CA VAL A 7 3.21 -34.66 28.94
C VAL A 7 2.32 -34.82 27.71
N LYS A 8 1.01 -34.70 27.95
CA LYS A 8 -0.05 -34.68 26.94
C LYS A 8 0.13 -33.44 26.06
N ASN A 9 0.47 -33.67 24.79
CA ASN A 9 0.64 -32.67 23.75
C ASN A 9 -0.73 -32.04 23.43
N ILE A 10 -0.97 -30.78 23.84
CA ILE A 10 -2.15 -30.01 23.44
C ILE A 10 -1.70 -29.03 22.36
N GLU A 11 -2.05 -29.36 21.13
CA GLU A 11 -1.85 -28.56 19.94
C GLU A 11 -2.74 -27.29 20.03
N PRO A 12 -2.19 -26.07 19.89
CA PRO A 12 -3.01 -24.87 19.96
C PRO A 12 -3.85 -24.71 18.68
N GLU A 13 -5.16 -24.70 18.87
CA GLU A 13 -6.17 -24.48 17.83
C GLU A 13 -5.95 -23.12 17.14
N VAL A 14 -5.60 -23.16 15.85
CA VAL A 14 -5.40 -21.98 15.01
C VAL A 14 -6.77 -21.39 14.67
N VAL A 15 -7.20 -20.39 15.44
CA VAL A 15 -8.38 -19.60 15.10
C VAL A 15 -8.02 -18.66 13.95
N THR A 16 -8.33 -19.08 12.72
CA THR A 16 -8.24 -18.23 11.53
C THR A 16 -9.33 -17.15 11.57
N PRO A 17 -9.00 -15.86 11.38
CA PRO A 17 -9.99 -14.79 11.24
C PRO A 17 -10.90 -15.05 10.01
N PRO A 18 -12.20 -14.72 10.05
CA PRO A 18 -13.06 -14.85 8.89
C PRO A 18 -12.59 -13.94 7.75
N GLU A 19 -12.51 -14.54 6.56
CA GLU A 19 -12.12 -13.90 5.31
C GLU A 19 -13.14 -12.81 4.91
N PRO A 20 -12.71 -11.63 4.41
CA PRO A 20 -13.63 -10.58 3.99
C PRO A 20 -14.44 -11.01 2.76
N VAL A 21 -15.76 -10.97 2.88
CA VAL A 21 -16.70 -11.19 1.77
C VAL A 21 -16.54 -10.05 0.77
N ILE A 22 -16.06 -10.37 -0.43
CA ILE A 22 -15.99 -9.45 -1.57
C ILE A 22 -17.34 -9.49 -2.29
N GLU A 23 -18.09 -8.39 -2.25
CA GLU A 23 -19.30 -8.25 -3.07
C GLU A 23 -18.94 -8.14 -4.56
N PRO A 24 -19.70 -8.78 -5.47
CA PRO A 24 -19.35 -8.83 -6.89
C PRO A 24 -19.54 -7.48 -7.57
N VAL A 25 -18.49 -7.10 -8.31
CA VAL A 25 -18.42 -5.96 -9.24
C VAL A 25 -19.43 -6.17 -10.37
N ILE A 26 -20.37 -5.22 -10.53
CA ILE A 26 -21.25 -5.17 -11.70
C ILE A 26 -20.44 -4.64 -12.89
N GLN A 27 -20.35 -5.47 -13.93
CA GLN A 27 -19.73 -5.12 -15.22
C GLN A 27 -20.77 -4.40 -16.09
N GLU A 28 -20.47 -3.18 -16.54
CA GLU A 28 -21.23 -2.50 -17.60
C GLU A 28 -20.89 -3.11 -18.97
N GLU A 29 -21.89 -3.73 -19.60
CA GLU A 29 -21.79 -4.28 -20.94
C GLU A 29 -21.97 -3.18 -21.99
N LEU A 30 -20.90 -2.91 -22.74
CA LEU A 30 -20.87 -2.00 -23.90
C LEU A 30 -21.65 -2.62 -25.07
N VAL A 31 -22.90 -2.21 -25.26
CA VAL A 31 -23.64 -2.52 -26.50
C VAL A 31 -23.32 -1.48 -27.57
N LYS A 32 -22.65 -1.96 -28.61
CA LYS A 32 -22.22 -1.26 -29.83
C LYS A 32 -23.39 -1.28 -30.82
N VAL A 33 -23.93 -0.12 -31.19
CA VAL A 33 -24.94 -0.03 -32.26
C VAL A 33 -24.26 0.43 -33.54
N GLU A 34 -24.32 -0.44 -34.54
CA GLU A 34 -23.76 -0.29 -35.88
C GLU A 34 -24.80 0.36 -36.81
N GLU A 35 -24.31 1.27 -37.66
CA GLU A 35 -25.05 2.14 -38.57
C GLU A 35 -25.48 1.39 -39.85
N LYS A 36 -26.73 1.60 -40.33
CA LYS A 36 -27.12 1.42 -41.74
C LYS A 36 -28.48 2.07 -42.09
N THR A 37 -28.47 2.89 -43.13
CA THR A 37 -29.58 3.47 -43.93
C THR A 37 -29.58 2.83 -45.33
N PRO A 38 -30.48 3.13 -46.32
CA PRO A 38 -31.88 3.63 -46.34
C PRO A 38 -32.82 2.83 -47.32
N GLU A 39 -34.14 3.09 -47.30
CA GLU A 39 -35.02 3.42 -48.46
C GLU A 39 -36.53 3.02 -48.36
N GLU A 40 -37.36 4.05 -48.65
CA GLU A 40 -38.76 4.23 -49.16
C GLU A 40 -39.89 3.25 -48.79
N ILE A 41 -41.09 3.74 -48.41
CA ILE A 41 -42.18 4.17 -49.32
C ILE A 41 -43.06 5.30 -48.73
N LYS A 42 -43.42 6.25 -49.61
CA LYS A 42 -44.27 7.46 -49.45
C LYS A 42 -45.76 7.15 -49.24
N PHE A 43 -46.52 8.02 -48.57
CA PHE A 43 -47.88 8.42 -48.97
C PHE A 43 -48.30 9.76 -48.33
N GLU A 44 -49.30 10.37 -48.96
CA GLU A 44 -49.57 11.80 -49.12
C GLU A 44 -50.10 12.59 -47.90
N SER A 45 -49.96 13.90 -48.11
CA SER A 45 -50.38 15.05 -47.32
C SER A 45 -51.76 14.96 -46.69
N ASN A 46 -51.84 15.36 -45.42
CA ASN A 46 -52.96 16.14 -44.91
C ASN A 46 -52.43 17.19 -43.92
N ASN A 47 -52.84 18.44 -44.13
CA ASN A 47 -52.54 19.59 -43.28
C ASN A 47 -52.89 19.29 -41.82
N PHE A 48 -51.87 19.04 -41.00
CA PHE A 48 -52.02 19.11 -39.55
C PHE A 48 -51.53 20.47 -39.07
N ILE A 49 -52.47 21.21 -38.51
CA ILE A 49 -52.28 22.55 -37.94
C ILE A 49 -51.09 22.50 -36.99
N VAL A 50 -50.08 23.35 -37.25
CA VAL A 50 -49.01 23.63 -36.30
C VAL A 50 -49.64 24.38 -35.14
N HIS A 51 -50.12 23.65 -34.13
CA HIS A 51 -50.14 24.20 -32.80
C HIS A 51 -48.67 24.39 -32.41
N LYS A 52 -48.23 25.65 -32.43
CA LYS A 52 -47.06 26.06 -31.67
C LYS A 52 -47.36 25.64 -30.24
N ALA A 53 -46.84 24.48 -29.83
CA ALA A 53 -46.76 24.12 -28.44
C ALA A 53 -45.83 25.15 -27.83
N THR A 54 -46.41 26.23 -27.31
CA THR A 54 -45.81 26.99 -26.24
C THR A 54 -45.56 25.94 -25.16
N ILE A 55 -44.31 25.53 -25.00
CA ILE A 55 -43.90 24.89 -23.76
C ILE A 55 -44.08 26.00 -22.73
N ASP A 56 -45.21 25.97 -22.03
CA ASP A 56 -45.40 26.75 -20.82
C ASP A 56 -44.25 26.36 -19.88
N ASN A 57 -43.21 27.18 -19.84
CA ASN A 57 -42.12 27.10 -18.87
C ASN A 57 -42.62 27.57 -17.50
N ASP A 58 -43.71 26.99 -17.03
CA ASP A 58 -44.25 27.24 -15.70
C ASP A 58 -44.34 25.92 -14.92
N ILE A 59 -43.23 25.18 -14.92
CA ILE A 59 -42.94 24.38 -13.73
C ILE A 59 -42.62 25.41 -12.66
N ASP A 60 -43.54 25.57 -11.70
CA ASP A 60 -43.47 26.50 -10.59
C ASP A 60 -42.02 26.64 -10.08
N ASN A 61 -41.34 27.69 -10.57
CA ASN A 61 -39.92 27.93 -10.37
C ASN A 61 -39.63 28.08 -8.86
N SER A 62 -40.66 28.43 -8.08
CA SER A 62 -40.64 28.46 -6.62
C SER A 62 -40.50 27.07 -5.99
N MET A 63 -41.22 26.06 -6.50
CA MET A 63 -41.17 24.69 -5.98
C MET A 63 -39.83 24.01 -6.30
N ILE A 64 -39.34 24.13 -7.53
CA ILE A 64 -38.01 23.61 -7.91
C ILE A 64 -36.92 24.28 -7.06
N LYS A 65 -36.95 25.62 -6.89
CA LYS A 65 -35.98 26.34 -6.05
C LYS A 65 -36.00 25.88 -4.60
N LYS A 66 -37.18 25.60 -4.03
CA LYS A 66 -37.30 25.06 -2.66
C LYS A 66 -36.73 23.64 -2.54
N ILE A 67 -36.96 22.77 -3.53
CA ILE A 67 -36.37 21.42 -3.57
C ILE A 67 -34.85 21.52 -3.67
N ILE A 68 -34.32 22.35 -4.57
CA ILE A 68 -32.88 22.59 -4.70
C ILE A 68 -32.30 23.13 -3.39
N MET A 69 -32.97 24.12 -2.76
CA MET A 69 -32.54 24.66 -1.47
C MET A 69 -32.53 23.58 -0.37
N GLY A 70 -33.52 22.69 -0.34
CA GLY A 70 -33.58 21.56 0.57
C GLY A 70 -32.43 20.57 0.35
N CYS A 71 -32.14 20.23 -0.91
CA CYS A 71 -30.98 19.41 -1.26
C CYS A 71 -29.65 20.07 -0.87
N CYS A 72 -29.50 21.39 -1.09
CA CYS A 72 -28.32 22.14 -0.67
C CYS A 72 -28.14 22.15 0.85
N ALA A 73 -29.24 22.32 1.62
CA ALA A 73 -29.19 22.27 3.07
C ALA A 73 -28.80 20.88 3.60
N LEU A 74 -29.33 19.81 3.00
CA LEU A 74 -28.96 18.45 3.35
C LEU A 74 -27.49 18.15 3.00
N ALA A 75 -27.04 18.55 1.82
CA ALA A 75 -25.65 18.40 1.41
C ALA A 75 -24.70 19.15 2.37
N PHE A 76 -25.08 20.34 2.81
CA PHE A 76 -24.31 21.10 3.80
C PHE A 76 -24.23 20.38 5.16
N LEU A 77 -25.33 19.78 5.64
CA LEU A 77 -25.30 18.97 6.86
C LEU A 77 -24.38 17.75 6.72
N ILE A 78 -24.42 17.06 5.59
CA ILE A 78 -23.52 15.92 5.32
C ILE A 78 -22.06 16.37 5.38
N VAL A 79 -21.73 17.52 4.77
CA VAL A 79 -20.37 18.08 4.83
C VAL A 79 -19.95 18.38 6.27
N LEU A 80 -20.81 18.97 7.10
CA LEU A 80 -20.50 19.21 8.51
C LEU A 80 -20.22 17.93 9.28
N VAL A 81 -21.01 16.87 9.05
CA VAL A 81 -20.80 15.56 9.67
C VAL A 81 -19.46 14.96 9.24
N ILE A 82 -19.11 15.06 7.96
CA ILE A 82 -17.82 14.59 7.44
C ILE A 82 -16.66 15.34 8.13
N ILE A 83 -16.72 16.68 8.20
CA ILE A 83 -15.68 17.49 8.85
C ILE A 83 -15.54 17.13 10.33
N ALA A 84 -16.65 17.01 11.06
CA ALA A 84 -16.66 16.62 12.46
C ALA A 84 -16.07 15.20 12.65
N SER A 85 -16.40 14.27 11.75
CA SER A 85 -15.86 12.91 11.74
C SER A 85 -14.34 12.91 11.52
N PHE A 86 -13.84 13.64 10.51
CA PHE A 86 -12.41 13.79 10.25
C PHE A 86 -11.67 14.40 11.45
N SER A 87 -12.24 15.44 12.08
CA SER A 87 -11.68 16.06 13.29
C SER A 87 -11.55 15.04 14.42
N ASN A 88 -12.57 14.21 14.63
CA ASN A 88 -12.52 13.17 15.66
C ASN A 88 -11.54 12.05 15.31
N MET A 89 -11.49 11.57 14.06
CA MET A 89 -10.58 10.50 13.62
C MET A 89 -9.10 10.91 13.67
N SER A 90 -8.81 12.21 13.64
CA SER A 90 -7.44 12.73 13.71
C SER A 90 -6.80 12.63 15.10
N LYS A 91 -7.59 12.32 16.14
CA LYS A 91 -7.16 12.20 17.53
C LYS A 91 -6.69 10.77 17.81
N TYR A 92 -5.56 10.66 18.49
CA TYR A 92 -4.97 9.41 18.92
C TYR A 92 -4.80 9.41 20.44
N TYR A 93 -4.82 8.21 21.01
CA TYR A 93 -4.68 7.97 22.44
C TYR A 93 -3.69 6.84 22.63
N ILE A 94 -2.79 6.98 23.61
CA ILE A 94 -1.77 5.98 23.88
C ILE A 94 -1.94 5.46 25.30
N ILE A 95 -2.08 4.15 25.42
CA ILE A 95 -2.19 3.43 26.68
C ILE A 95 -0.91 2.62 26.84
N SER A 96 -0.17 2.81 27.94
CA SER A 96 1.03 2.03 28.23
C SER A 96 0.68 0.78 29.02
N ASN A 97 1.32 -0.35 28.72
CA ASN A 97 1.22 -1.61 29.45
C ASN A 97 2.64 -2.19 29.67
N ASP A 98 2.74 -3.32 30.36
CA ASP A 98 4.04 -3.93 30.70
C ASP A 98 4.86 -4.37 29.47
N LYS A 99 4.20 -4.60 28.33
CA LYS A 99 4.79 -5.11 27.08
C LYS A 99 5.09 -4.01 26.05
N GLY A 100 4.62 -2.78 26.27
CA GLY A 100 4.79 -1.67 25.34
C GLY A 100 3.64 -0.67 25.39
N ILE A 101 3.18 -0.22 24.23
CA ILE A 101 2.06 0.72 24.13
C ILE A 101 0.98 0.24 23.16
N GLU A 102 -0.26 0.58 23.47
CA GLU A 102 -1.40 0.48 22.59
C GLU A 102 -1.79 1.87 22.08
N ILE A 103 -2.01 1.97 20.79
CA ILE A 103 -2.45 3.16 20.10
C ILE A 103 -3.91 2.95 19.73
N TRP A 104 -4.74 3.88 20.14
CA TRP A 104 -6.17 3.94 19.86
C TRP A 104 -6.48 5.22 19.07
N ARG A 105 -7.47 5.18 18.19
CA ARG A 105 -7.82 6.28 17.28
C ARG A 105 -9.29 6.67 17.44
N GLY A 106 -9.55 7.97 17.32
CA GLY A 106 -10.90 8.50 17.34
C GLY A 106 -11.54 8.51 18.71
N SER A 107 -12.67 9.19 18.80
CA SER A 107 -13.55 9.20 19.97
C SER A 107 -14.97 9.36 19.47
N PHE A 108 -15.61 8.24 19.12
CA PHE A 108 -16.93 8.18 18.50
C PHE A 108 -17.97 7.75 19.54
N SER A 109 -18.99 8.56 19.82
CA SER A 109 -20.11 8.10 20.66
C SER A 109 -21.08 7.26 19.82
N PRO A 110 -21.56 6.08 20.27
CA PRO A 110 -21.32 5.41 21.56
C PRO A 110 -20.13 4.43 21.58
N LEU A 111 -19.53 4.12 20.43
CA LEU A 111 -18.54 3.05 20.24
C LEU A 111 -17.18 3.29 20.96
N GLY A 112 -16.91 4.51 21.41
CA GLY A 112 -15.69 4.90 22.09
C GLY A 112 -14.52 5.10 21.13
N LYS A 113 -13.35 4.59 21.51
CA LYS A 113 -12.10 4.68 20.75
C LYS A 113 -11.88 3.38 19.98
N GLU A 114 -11.34 3.47 18.78
CA GLU A 114 -11.02 2.29 17.95
C GLU A 114 -9.58 1.84 18.22
N PHE A 115 -9.36 0.55 18.44
CA PHE A 115 -7.99 0.03 18.54
C PHE A 115 -7.30 0.18 17.18
N PHE A 116 -6.13 0.81 17.16
CA PHE A 116 -5.37 1.03 15.94
C PHE A 116 -4.20 0.07 15.80
N MET A 117 -3.33 -0.01 16.81
CA MET A 117 -2.14 -0.87 16.78
C MET A 117 -1.53 -1.02 18.17
N GLN A 118 -0.83 -2.14 18.40
CA GLN A 118 0.08 -2.30 19.54
C GLN A 118 1.54 -2.26 19.08
N LEU A 119 2.36 -1.50 19.79
CA LEU A 119 3.81 -1.45 19.62
C LEU A 119 4.47 -2.07 20.86
N ASN A 120 4.98 -3.28 20.71
CA ASN A 120 5.79 -3.93 21.75
C ASN A 120 7.13 -3.20 21.89
N ASP A 121 7.71 -3.25 23.09
CA ASP A 121 9.04 -2.72 23.40
C ASP A 121 9.22 -1.21 23.21
N VAL A 122 8.14 -0.49 22.91
CA VAL A 122 8.10 0.97 22.84
C VAL A 122 7.55 1.51 24.16
N LYS A 123 8.25 2.47 24.75
CA LYS A 123 7.81 3.19 25.95
C LYS A 123 7.80 4.69 25.68
N ILE A 124 6.79 5.38 26.19
CA ILE A 124 6.73 6.85 26.14
C ILE A 124 7.32 7.41 27.44
N PRO A 125 8.39 8.23 27.35
CA PRO A 125 8.92 8.93 28.51
C PRO A 125 7.83 9.73 29.23
N GLU A 126 7.82 9.73 30.55
CA GLU A 126 6.74 10.36 31.34
C GLU A 126 6.56 11.84 31.00
N ASN A 127 7.66 12.55 30.73
CA ASN A 127 7.67 13.96 30.33
C ASN A 127 7.09 14.23 28.93
N LYS A 128 6.75 13.20 28.15
CA LYS A 128 6.15 13.31 26.81
C LYS A 128 4.71 12.79 26.76
N LYS A 129 4.13 12.39 27.90
CA LYS A 129 2.75 11.92 27.97
C LYS A 129 1.78 13.08 27.69
N LYS A 130 0.79 12.82 26.85
CA LYS A 130 -0.31 13.72 26.50
C LYS A 130 -1.65 12.98 26.65
N ASP A 131 -2.71 13.73 26.93
CA ASP A 131 -4.07 13.16 26.96
C ASP A 131 -4.58 12.83 25.56
N VAL A 132 -4.19 13.65 24.57
CA VAL A 132 -4.55 13.49 23.16
C VAL A 132 -3.31 13.71 22.31
N TYR A 133 -3.06 12.78 21.40
CA TYR A 133 -1.99 12.83 20.42
C TYR A 133 -2.56 13.10 19.03
N CYS A 134 -1.72 13.61 18.14
CA CYS A 134 -2.03 13.73 16.72
C CYS A 134 -1.20 12.75 15.89
N LYS A 135 -1.50 12.67 14.58
CA LYS A 135 -0.74 11.84 13.64
C LYS A 135 0.76 12.08 13.74
N ALA A 136 1.21 13.33 13.84
CA ALA A 136 2.62 13.69 13.89
C ALA A 136 3.32 13.24 15.18
N ASP A 137 2.58 12.99 16.26
CA ASP A 137 3.15 12.42 17.49
C ASP A 137 3.32 10.90 17.39
N VAL A 138 2.35 10.23 16.77
CA VAL A 138 2.23 8.76 16.83
C VAL A 138 2.92 8.07 15.67
N PHE A 139 2.81 8.62 14.46
CA PHE A 139 3.35 7.99 13.26
C PHE A 139 4.88 7.81 13.30
N PRO A 140 5.68 8.77 13.81
CA PRO A 140 7.10 8.55 13.99
C PRO A 140 7.43 7.37 14.93
N LEU A 141 6.65 7.16 15.99
CA LEU A 141 6.86 6.02 16.90
C LEU A 141 6.64 4.67 16.21
N ILE A 142 5.59 4.60 15.38
CA ILE A 142 5.29 3.39 14.60
C ILE A 142 6.37 3.16 13.54
N CYS A 143 6.74 4.21 12.82
CA CYS A 143 7.75 4.18 11.77
C CYS A 143 9.08 3.69 12.33
N GLU A 144 9.55 4.32 13.42
CA GLU A 144 10.80 3.96 14.09
C GLU A 144 10.76 2.52 14.60
N ASN A 145 9.68 2.08 15.25
CA ASN A 145 9.55 0.69 15.71
C ASN A 145 9.74 -0.33 14.58
N TYR A 146 9.20 -0.05 13.39
CA TYR A 146 9.40 -0.93 12.23
C TYR A 146 10.82 -0.83 11.65
N ILE A 147 11.44 0.35 11.66
CA ILE A 147 12.85 0.52 11.27
C ILE A 147 13.75 -0.25 12.24
N SER A 148 13.59 -0.10 13.56
CA SER A 148 14.37 -0.84 14.56
C SER A 148 14.16 -2.34 14.43
N LYS A 149 12.94 -2.81 14.14
CA LYS A 149 12.69 -4.24 13.83
C LYS A 149 13.41 -4.71 12.58
N ALA A 150 13.58 -3.86 11.58
CA ALA A 150 14.40 -4.17 10.41
C ALA A 150 15.89 -4.23 10.77
N ASP A 151 16.35 -3.33 11.63
CA ASP A 151 17.76 -3.24 12.07
C ASP A 151 18.16 -4.45 12.93
N ASN A 152 17.31 -4.84 13.87
CA ASN A 152 17.55 -5.97 14.76
C ASN A 152 17.71 -7.32 14.01
N VAL A 153 17.27 -7.41 12.74
CA VAL A 153 17.53 -8.59 11.89
C VAL A 153 19.03 -8.77 11.63
N LEU A 154 19.81 -7.70 11.70
CA LEU A 154 21.27 -7.70 11.50
C LEU A 154 22.03 -8.17 12.75
N ASP A 155 21.43 -8.09 13.94
CA ASP A 155 22.09 -8.39 15.21
C ASP A 155 22.00 -9.88 15.61
N VAL A 156 21.29 -10.69 14.82
CA VAL A 156 21.16 -12.14 15.04
C VAL A 156 22.39 -12.86 14.50
N ALA A 157 22.93 -13.81 15.27
CA ALA A 157 24.04 -14.64 14.83
C ALA A 157 23.70 -15.41 13.54
N GLY A 158 24.59 -15.36 12.54
CA GLY A 158 24.44 -16.06 11.26
C GLY A 158 24.18 -15.14 10.08
N ILE A 159 23.48 -15.64 9.06
CA ILE A 159 23.12 -14.85 7.86
C ILE A 159 21.82 -14.09 8.15
N PRO A 160 21.80 -12.74 8.08
CA PRO A 160 20.60 -11.96 8.29
C PRO A 160 19.46 -12.33 7.33
N ASN A 161 18.23 -12.36 7.84
CA ASN A 161 17.05 -12.62 7.03
C ASN A 161 16.58 -11.35 6.30
N PHE A 162 17.20 -11.04 5.17
CA PHE A 162 16.88 -9.82 4.39
C PHE A 162 15.41 -9.74 3.92
N LYS A 163 14.71 -10.87 3.78
CA LYS A 163 13.27 -10.88 3.46
C LYS A 163 12.44 -10.30 4.61
N THR A 164 12.76 -10.69 5.85
CA THR A 164 12.12 -10.14 7.05
C THR A 164 12.46 -8.67 7.23
N MET A 165 13.73 -8.29 7.03
CA MET A 165 14.17 -6.89 7.07
C MET A 165 13.36 -6.01 6.10
N LYS A 166 13.25 -6.42 4.83
CA LYS A 166 12.46 -5.73 3.81
C LYS A 166 10.98 -5.63 4.20
N LYS A 167 10.39 -6.71 4.74
CA LYS A 167 9.01 -6.71 5.22
C LYS A 167 8.79 -5.63 6.29
N HIS A 168 9.73 -5.44 7.21
CA HIS A 168 9.64 -4.39 8.23
C HIS A 168 9.80 -2.99 7.65
N LEU A 169 10.77 -2.77 6.75
CA LEU A 169 10.91 -1.49 6.04
C LEU A 169 9.64 -1.10 5.29
N ASN A 170 9.04 -2.03 4.55
CA ASN A 170 7.79 -1.77 3.82
C ASN A 170 6.62 -1.43 4.74
N LYS A 171 6.58 -2.00 5.96
CA LYS A 171 5.59 -1.63 6.97
C LYS A 171 5.83 -0.24 7.55
N ALA A 172 7.07 0.27 7.54
CA ALA A 172 7.39 1.60 8.05
C ALA A 172 6.96 2.74 7.10
N ILE A 173 7.00 2.49 5.77
CA ILE A 173 6.67 3.48 4.71
C ILE A 173 5.37 4.25 4.95
N PRO A 174 4.19 3.62 5.17
CA PRO A 174 2.93 4.36 5.35
C PRO A 174 2.89 5.24 6.62
N TYR A 175 3.84 5.05 7.55
CA TYR A 175 3.96 5.82 8.77
C TYR A 175 5.03 6.91 8.70
N ALA A 176 5.75 7.04 7.57
CA ALA A 176 6.67 8.14 7.37
C ALA A 176 5.92 9.48 7.32
N ILE A 177 6.36 10.46 8.13
CA ILE A 177 5.72 11.78 8.20
C ILE A 177 6.18 12.74 7.10
N SER A 178 7.25 12.41 6.39
CA SER A 178 7.78 13.18 5.27
C SER A 178 8.05 12.27 4.08
N LYS A 179 7.97 12.84 2.88
CA LYS A 179 8.34 12.14 1.65
C LYS A 179 9.81 11.70 1.69
N GLU A 180 10.69 12.56 2.20
CA GLU A 180 12.12 12.24 2.36
C GLU A 180 12.37 10.99 3.21
N LEU A 181 11.67 10.85 4.35
CA LEU A 181 11.79 9.66 5.19
C LEU A 181 11.25 8.42 4.48
N SER A 182 10.10 8.54 3.81
CA SER A 182 9.52 7.46 3.00
C SER A 182 10.46 7.00 1.88
N ASP A 183 11.06 7.96 1.16
CA ASP A 183 12.01 7.71 0.08
C ASP A 183 13.28 7.06 0.65
N SER A 184 13.79 7.53 1.79
CA SER A 184 14.95 6.92 2.46
C SER A 184 14.72 5.44 2.83
N ILE A 185 13.54 5.12 3.40
CA ILE A 185 13.17 3.74 3.74
C ILE A 185 13.04 2.88 2.47
N SER A 186 12.43 3.43 1.41
CA SER A 186 12.26 2.73 0.13
C SER A 186 13.60 2.47 -0.55
N ASN A 187 14.49 3.47 -0.60
CA ASN A 187 15.84 3.34 -1.14
C ASN A 187 16.65 2.29 -0.38
N ARG A 188 16.46 2.20 0.94
CA ARG A 188 17.08 1.16 1.73
C ARG A 188 16.58 -0.23 1.35
N SER A 189 15.27 -0.40 1.11
CA SER A 189 14.72 -1.66 0.59
C SER A 189 15.32 -2.03 -0.78
N ASP A 190 15.42 -1.06 -1.69
CA ASP A 190 16.00 -1.25 -3.03
C ASP A 190 17.48 -1.64 -2.96
N ARG A 191 18.25 -1.04 -2.05
CA ARG A 191 19.65 -1.40 -1.81
C ARG A 191 19.80 -2.85 -1.35
N LEU A 192 18.88 -3.37 -0.52
CA LEU A 192 18.89 -4.78 -0.12
C LEU A 192 18.62 -5.71 -1.31
N ASP A 193 17.65 -5.37 -2.16
CA ASP A 193 17.36 -6.14 -3.36
C ASP A 193 18.55 -6.14 -4.33
N ALA A 194 19.17 -4.98 -4.54
CA ALA A 194 20.35 -4.84 -5.37
C ALA A 194 21.51 -5.71 -4.86
N PHE A 195 21.78 -5.68 -3.54
CA PHE A 195 22.80 -6.53 -2.92
C PHE A 195 22.54 -8.02 -3.18
N ILE A 196 21.30 -8.50 -3.00
CA ILE A 196 20.92 -9.89 -3.25
C ILE A 196 21.12 -10.26 -4.73
N LEU A 197 20.73 -9.40 -5.66
CA LEU A 197 20.87 -9.61 -7.10
C LEU A 197 22.35 -9.67 -7.52
N ILE A 198 23.18 -8.76 -7.01
CA ILE A 198 24.62 -8.74 -7.25
C ILE A 198 25.26 -10.03 -6.73
N TYR A 199 24.93 -10.45 -5.51
CA TYR A 199 25.45 -11.70 -4.94
C TYR A 199 25.05 -12.93 -5.77
N LYS A 200 23.77 -13.02 -6.20
CA LYS A 200 23.32 -14.10 -7.08
C LYS A 200 24.10 -14.12 -8.41
N ALA A 201 24.37 -12.95 -8.98
CA ALA A 201 25.18 -12.84 -10.19
C ALA A 201 26.61 -13.35 -9.96
N ASP A 202 27.25 -12.95 -8.84
CA ASP A 202 28.61 -13.39 -8.50
C ASP A 202 28.69 -14.92 -8.35
N ILE A 203 27.71 -15.54 -7.69
CA ILE A 203 27.64 -17.01 -7.58
C ILE A 203 27.48 -17.69 -8.94
N LEU A 204 26.68 -17.13 -9.86
CA LEU A 204 26.52 -17.67 -11.20
C LEU A 204 27.79 -17.57 -12.03
N VAL A 205 28.52 -16.44 -11.91
CA VAL A 205 29.83 -16.28 -12.56
C VAL A 205 30.80 -17.35 -12.08
N LEU A 206 30.84 -17.62 -10.77
CA LEU A 206 31.71 -18.67 -10.19
C LEU A 206 31.36 -20.08 -10.69
N LYS A 207 30.08 -20.37 -10.94
CA LYS A 207 29.64 -21.68 -11.49
C LYS A 207 30.10 -21.94 -12.92
N GLY A 208 30.52 -20.91 -13.67
CA GLY A 208 31.25 -21.05 -14.93
C GLY A 208 30.51 -21.78 -16.05
N SER A 209 29.54 -21.12 -16.71
CA SER A 209 28.95 -21.61 -17.97
C SER A 209 28.28 -20.46 -18.75
N ILE A 210 28.09 -20.64 -20.06
CA ILE A 210 27.39 -19.66 -20.91
C ILE A 210 26.00 -19.30 -20.34
N PRO A 211 25.11 -20.26 -20.00
CA PRO A 211 23.81 -19.94 -19.40
C PRO A 211 23.93 -19.18 -18.08
N ASN A 212 24.92 -19.53 -17.24
CA ASN A 212 25.13 -18.85 -15.97
C ASN A 212 25.57 -17.39 -16.16
N PHE A 213 26.45 -17.11 -17.12
CA PHE A 213 26.88 -15.74 -17.41
C PHE A 213 25.73 -14.89 -17.96
N GLU A 214 24.88 -15.44 -18.82
CA GLU A 214 23.69 -14.75 -19.33
C GLU A 214 22.70 -14.43 -18.19
N GLN A 215 22.47 -15.37 -17.28
CA GLN A 215 21.62 -15.15 -16.12
C GLN A 215 22.24 -14.17 -15.11
N ALA A 216 23.57 -14.19 -14.93
CA ALA A 216 24.28 -13.21 -14.10
C ALA A 216 24.10 -11.79 -14.65
N LEU A 217 24.22 -11.60 -15.97
CA LEU A 217 23.94 -10.32 -16.62
C LEU A 217 22.49 -9.87 -16.40
N ASN A 218 21.53 -10.79 -16.42
CA ASN A 218 20.13 -10.46 -16.14
C ASN A 218 19.95 -9.93 -14.70
N TYR A 219 20.53 -10.59 -13.70
CA TYR A 219 20.45 -10.09 -12.31
C TYR A 219 21.14 -8.75 -12.12
N LEU A 220 22.31 -8.52 -12.73
CA LEU A 220 22.99 -7.22 -12.66
C LEU A 220 22.18 -6.10 -13.33
N LYS A 221 21.52 -6.39 -14.47
CA LYS A 221 20.61 -5.42 -15.12
C LYS A 221 19.39 -5.12 -14.26
N GLN A 222 18.81 -6.12 -13.60
CA GLN A 222 17.73 -5.89 -12.63
C GLN A 222 18.20 -5.00 -11.47
N ALA A 223 19.43 -5.20 -10.99
CA ALA A 223 19.99 -4.35 -9.93
C ALA A 223 20.16 -2.88 -10.35
N LEU A 224 20.49 -2.61 -11.62
CA LEU A 224 20.56 -1.23 -12.15
C LEU A 224 19.21 -0.52 -12.22
N ASN A 225 18.11 -1.25 -12.30
CA ASN A 225 16.76 -0.69 -12.35
C ASN A 225 16.22 -0.30 -10.96
N LEU A 226 16.94 -0.63 -9.88
CA LEU A 226 16.59 -0.27 -8.51
C LEU A 226 17.13 1.11 -8.14
N ASN A 227 16.55 1.74 -7.11
CA ASN A 227 17.03 3.04 -6.65
C ASN A 227 18.28 2.92 -5.76
N ILE A 228 19.42 2.67 -6.41
CA ILE A 228 20.75 2.60 -5.80
C ILE A 228 21.56 3.88 -6.08
N ASP A 229 22.53 4.18 -5.22
CA ASP A 229 23.40 5.37 -5.38
C ASP A 229 24.41 5.21 -6.53
N GLU A 230 25.04 6.33 -6.89
CA GLU A 230 25.97 6.40 -8.02
C GLU A 230 27.17 5.44 -7.87
N LEU A 231 27.73 5.30 -6.66
CA LEU A 231 28.85 4.39 -6.41
C LEU A 231 28.43 2.92 -6.62
N GLN A 232 27.23 2.56 -6.16
CA GLN A 232 26.67 1.24 -6.40
C GLN A 232 26.36 1.00 -7.88
N LYS A 233 25.83 2.00 -8.59
CA LYS A 233 25.60 1.90 -10.05
C LYS A 233 26.89 1.65 -10.80
N ASP A 234 27.96 2.39 -10.48
CA ASP A 234 29.28 2.21 -11.08
C ASP A 234 29.85 0.82 -10.83
N LEU A 235 29.69 0.28 -9.61
CA LEU A 235 30.10 -1.08 -9.28
C LEU A 235 29.34 -2.10 -10.14
N VAL A 236 28.03 -1.96 -10.26
CA VAL A 236 27.19 -2.87 -11.06
C VAL A 236 27.56 -2.79 -12.55
N LEU A 237 27.78 -1.59 -13.10
CA LEU A 237 28.21 -1.39 -14.48
C LEU A 237 29.57 -2.06 -14.75
N LYS A 238 30.54 -1.91 -13.84
CA LYS A 238 31.84 -2.60 -13.92
C LYS A 238 31.67 -4.12 -13.93
N LYS A 239 30.82 -4.67 -13.05
CA LYS A 239 30.52 -6.10 -13.02
C LYS A 239 29.88 -6.58 -14.33
N ILE A 240 28.93 -5.82 -14.89
CA ILE A 240 28.31 -6.14 -16.20
C ILE A 240 29.37 -6.25 -17.27
N LYS A 241 30.28 -5.27 -17.36
CA LYS A 241 31.37 -5.28 -18.34
C LYS A 241 32.23 -6.55 -18.21
N VAL A 242 32.68 -6.86 -16.99
CA VAL A 242 33.50 -8.06 -16.72
C VAL A 242 32.78 -9.33 -17.16
N VAL A 243 31.51 -9.49 -16.81
CA VAL A 243 30.74 -10.70 -17.17
C VAL A 243 30.50 -10.77 -18.68
N SER A 244 30.25 -9.64 -19.35
CA SER A 244 30.12 -9.58 -20.81
C SER A 244 31.41 -10.00 -21.53
N ASP A 245 32.57 -9.56 -21.04
CA ASP A 245 33.88 -9.91 -21.61
C ASP A 245 34.18 -11.42 -21.45
N ILE A 246 33.85 -11.98 -20.28
CA ILE A 246 33.96 -13.43 -20.01
C ILE A 246 33.05 -14.22 -20.95
N LEU A 247 31.80 -13.78 -21.11
CA LEU A 247 30.83 -14.45 -21.99
C LEU A 247 31.28 -14.45 -23.45
N ALA A 248 31.76 -13.32 -23.97
CA ALA A 248 32.27 -13.20 -25.33
C ALA A 248 33.48 -14.13 -25.54
N SER A 249 34.43 -14.10 -24.62
CA SER A 249 35.63 -14.95 -24.66
C SER A 249 35.29 -16.44 -24.57
N THR A 250 34.24 -16.80 -23.83
CA THR A 250 33.81 -18.20 -23.69
C THR A 250 33.07 -18.69 -24.94
N LYS A 251 32.29 -17.81 -25.59
CA LYS A 251 31.60 -18.12 -26.86
C LYS A 251 32.58 -18.25 -28.03
N GLY A 252 33.62 -17.42 -28.09
CA GLY A 252 34.64 -17.48 -29.15
C GLY A 252 35.65 -18.63 -29.04
N LYS A 253 35.64 -19.39 -27.94
CA LYS A 253 36.49 -20.57 -27.72
C LYS A 253 35.79 -21.91 -28.03
N LYS A 254 34.49 -21.89 -28.37
CA LYS A 254 33.73 -23.07 -28.82
C LYS A 254 33.72 -23.13 -30.34
#